data_AF-A0A542UYU1-F1
#
_entry.id   AF-A0A542UYU1-F1
#
_cell.length_a   1.000
_cell.length_b   1.000
_cell.length_c   1.000
_cell.angle_alpha   90.00
_cell.angle_beta   90.00
_cell.angle_gamma   90.00
#
_symmetry.space_group_name_H-M   'P 1'
#
loop_
_entity.id
_entity.type
_entity.pdbx_description
1 polymer ?
#
loop_
_entity_poly.entity_id
_entity_poly.type
_entity_poly.pdbx_seq_one_letter_code
_entity_poly.pdbx_strand_id
1 'polypeptide(L)' 'MPGTTPEIDEEARLHCPRCSSHELTAGAPVTDPAVAWTNHSITCRSCGTTRDLAVVAVFGRVVVRWLDETTDTPRR' A
#
# COMPACT_ATOMS: atom_id res chain seq x y z
N MET A 1 5.22 -1.29 28.09
CA MET A 1 4.09 -0.93 27.20
C MET A 1 3.76 -2.16 26.40
N PRO A 2 2.51 -2.66 26.42
CA PRO A 2 2.19 -3.90 25.70
C PRO A 2 2.37 -3.65 24.21
N GLY A 3 3.20 -4.48 23.60
CA GLY A 3 3.51 -4.45 22.19
C GLY A 3 2.25 -4.74 21.38
N THR A 4 1.78 -3.73 20.67
CA THR A 4 0.85 -3.91 19.57
C THR A 4 1.61 -4.64 18.48
N THR A 5 1.58 -5.97 18.50
CA THR A 5 1.96 -6.75 17.32
C THR A 5 1.01 -6.32 16.21
N PRO A 6 1.50 -5.72 15.11
CA PRO A 6 0.61 -5.34 14.03
C PRO A 6 -0.02 -6.62 13.47
N GLU A 7 -1.34 -6.76 13.64
CA GLU A 7 -2.11 -7.77 12.90
C GLU A 7 -2.06 -7.34 11.43
N ILE A 8 -1.24 -8.03 10.64
CA ILE A 8 -1.19 -7.86 9.19
C ILE A 8 -2.40 -8.59 8.65
N ASP A 9 -3.32 -7.85 8.05
CA ASP A 9 -4.47 -8.41 7.33
C ASP A 9 -3.98 -9.45 6.30
N GLU A 10 -4.57 -10.64 6.25
CA GLU A 10 -4.20 -11.66 5.26
C GLU A 10 -4.50 -11.22 3.81
N GLU A 11 -5.36 -10.22 3.59
CA GLU A 11 -5.52 -9.57 2.28
C GLU A 11 -4.30 -8.68 1.90
N ALA A 12 -3.47 -8.32 2.88
CA ALA A 12 -2.22 -7.58 2.68
C ALA A 12 -1.03 -8.49 2.34
N ARG A 13 -1.25 -9.69 1.77
CA ARG A 13 -0.14 -10.45 1.22
C ARG A 13 0.53 -9.57 0.15
N LEU A 14 1.76 -9.13 0.43
CA LEU A 14 2.62 -8.28 -0.41
C LEU A 14 3.03 -9.03 -1.69
N HIS A 15 2.05 -9.34 -2.52
CA HIS A 15 2.21 -9.84 -3.87
C HIS A 15 1.83 -8.76 -4.85
N CYS A 16 2.49 -8.75 -6.00
CA CYS A 16 2.05 -7.95 -7.12
C CYS A 16 0.63 -8.39 -7.53
N PRO A 17 -0.36 -7.48 -7.56
CA PRO A 17 -1.73 -7.84 -7.97
C PRO A 17 -1.84 -8.28 -9.43
N ARG A 18 -0.81 -8.01 -10.25
CA ARG A 18 -0.77 -8.40 -11.66
C ARG A 18 -0.19 -9.80 -11.90
N CYS A 19 0.93 -10.13 -11.26
CA CYS A 19 1.66 -11.38 -11.53
C CYS A 19 1.83 -12.28 -10.30
N SER A 20 1.29 -11.89 -9.14
CA SER A 20 1.41 -12.57 -7.85
C SER A 20 2.84 -12.72 -7.32
N SER A 21 3.85 -12.11 -7.95
CA SER A 21 5.24 -12.14 -7.50
C SER A 21 5.44 -11.36 -6.19
N HIS A 22 6.30 -11.88 -5.31
CA HIS A 22 6.74 -11.22 -4.08
C HIS A 22 7.91 -10.25 -4.28
N GLU A 23 8.46 -10.16 -5.49
CA GLU A 23 9.58 -9.26 -5.78
C GLU A 23 9.09 -7.81 -5.91
N LEU A 24 8.86 -7.17 -4.77
CA LEU A 24 8.35 -5.81 -4.66
C LEU A 24 9.43 -4.86 -4.13
N THR A 25 9.50 -3.66 -4.71
CA THR A 25 10.35 -2.56 -4.24
C THR A 25 9.46 -1.38 -3.86
N ALA A 26 9.61 -0.86 -2.65
CA ALA A 26 8.91 0.35 -2.22
C ALA A 26 9.70 1.61 -2.59
N GLY A 27 9.02 2.60 -3.15
CA GLY A 27 9.51 3.95 -3.34
C GLY A 27 9.42 4.79 -2.07
N ALA A 28 9.73 6.08 -2.19
CA ALA A 28 9.60 7.02 -1.08
C ALA A 28 8.13 7.12 -0.61
N PRO A 29 7.88 7.20 0.70
CA PRO A 29 6.53 7.40 1.21
C PRO A 29 5.99 8.77 0.76
N VAL A 30 4.75 8.77 0.29
CA VAL A 30 3.97 9.99 0.07
C VAL A 30 3.07 10.17 1.29
N THR A 31 3.48 11.09 2.16
CA THR A 31 2.67 11.55 3.29
C THR A 31 1.89 12.77 2.88
N ASP A 32 0.56 12.67 2.91
CA ASP A 32 -0.33 13.82 2.79
C ASP A 32 -0.75 14.27 4.20
N PRO A 33 -0.41 15.50 4.63
CA PRO A 33 -0.73 15.99 5.97
C PRO A 33 -2.23 16.14 6.25
N ALA A 34 -3.09 16.11 5.22
CA ALA A 34 -4.55 16.17 5.37
C ALA A 34 -5.17 14.81 5.74
N VAL A 35 -4.42 13.71 5.68
CA VAL A 35 -4.94 12.34 5.86
C VAL A 35 -4.03 11.52 6.75
N ALA A 36 -4.63 10.71 7.62
CA ALA A 36 -3.94 9.92 8.65
C ALA A 36 -3.32 8.60 8.13
N TRP A 37 -3.00 8.52 6.84
CA TRP A 37 -2.44 7.33 6.19
C TRP A 37 -1.15 7.66 5.43
N THR A 38 -0.30 6.66 5.27
CA THR A 38 0.93 6.77 4.47
C THR A 38 0.78 5.95 3.20
N ASN A 39 1.02 6.58 2.05
CA ASN A 39 1.01 5.88 0.77
C ASN A 39 2.43 5.53 0.36
N HIS A 40 2.63 4.34 -0.19
CA HIS A 40 3.88 3.88 -0.76
C HIS A 40 3.65 3.48 -2.21
N SER A 41 4.39 4.06 -3.15
CA SER A 41 4.43 3.50 -4.50
C SER A 41 5.27 2.24 -4.50
N ILE A 42 4.69 1.11 -4.86
CA ILE A 42 5.35 -0.19 -4.90
C ILE A 42 5.50 -0.63 -6.36
N THR A 43 6.74 -0.92 -6.76
CA THR A 43 7.05 -1.47 -8.08
C THR A 43 7.36 -2.96 -7.98
N CYS A 44 6.67 -3.78 -8.76
CA CYS A 44 7.02 -5.18 -8.92
C CYS A 44 8.19 -5.33 -9.88
N ARG A 45 9.29 -5.95 -9.43
CA ARG A 45 10.47 -6.20 -10.27
C ARG A 45 10.24 -7.26 -11.33
N SER A 46 9.33 -8.20 -11.08
CA SER A 46 9.03 -9.29 -12.01
C SER A 46 8.27 -8.82 -13.26
N CYS A 47 7.26 -7.96 -13.10
CA CYS A 47 6.42 -7.50 -14.23
C CYS A 47 6.48 -5.99 -14.49
N GLY A 48 7.29 -5.25 -13.73
CA GLY A 48 7.49 -3.80 -13.88
C GLY A 48 6.27 -2.94 -13.51
N THR A 49 5.19 -3.53 -13.00
CA THR A 49 3.98 -2.78 -12.64
C THR A 49 4.21 -2.01 -11.34
N THR A 50 3.92 -0.71 -11.38
CA THR A 50 3.90 0.15 -10.20
C THR A 50 2.46 0.37 -9.77
N ARG A 51 2.19 0.25 -8.46
CA ARG A 51 0.89 0.59 -7.84
C ARG A 51 1.11 1.20 -6.48
N ASP A 52 0.16 2.01 -6.05
CA ASP A 52 0.21 2.59 -4.72
C ASP A 52 -0.39 1.64 -3.68
N LEU A 53 0.26 1.60 -2.52
CA LEU A 53 -0.12 0.83 -1.36
C LEU A 53 -0.38 1.80 -0.21
N ALA A 54 -1.60 1.80 0.27
CA ALA A 54 -1.99 2.57 1.45
C ALA A 54 -1.71 1.76 2.72
N VAL A 55 -1.08 2.41 3.68
CA VAL A 55 -0.88 1.90 5.04
C VAL A 55 -1.63 2.81 6.01
N VAL A 56 -2.68 2.27 6.62
CA VAL A 56 -3.57 3.00 7.52
C VAL A 56 -3.49 2.40 8.93
N ALA A 57 -3.11 3.20 9.92
CA ALA A 57 -3.15 2.80 11.32
C ALA A 57 -4.42 3.35 11.99
N VAL A 58 -5.37 2.49 12.37
CA VAL A 58 -6.62 2.89 13.03
C VAL A 58 -6.89 1.98 14.23
N PHE A 59 -7.21 2.57 15.39
CA PHE A 59 -7.58 1.83 16.63
C PHE A 59 -6.61 0.70 17.03
N GLY A 60 -5.30 0.89 16.84
CA GLY A 60 -4.29 -0.13 17.15
C GLY A 60 -4.15 -1.24 16.11
N ARG A 61 -4.82 -1.13 14.96
CA ARG A 61 -4.70 -2.03 13.82
C ARG A 61 -3.99 -1.32 12.66
N VAL A 62 -3.17 -2.07 11.93
CA VAL A 62 -2.53 -1.58 10.69
C VAL A 62 -3.19 -2.29 9.52
N VAL A 63 -3.90 -1.54 8.70
CA VAL A 63 -4.53 -2.02 7.47
C VAL A 63 -3.64 -1.63 6.31
N VAL A 64 -3.34 -2.59 5.45
CA VAL A 64 -2.53 -2.39 4.25
C VAL A 64 -3.39 -2.76 3.05
N ARG A 65 -3.53 -1.84 2.08
CA ARG A 65 -4.41 -2.04 0.94
C ARG A 65 -3.79 -1.50 -0.34
N TRP A 66 -3.84 -2.29 -1.41
CA TRP A 66 -3.54 -1.79 -2.75
C TRP A 66 -4.58 -0.75 -3.14
N LEU A 67 -4.12 0.44 -3.48
CA LEU A 67 -4.95 1.42 -4.14
C LEU A 67 -5.08 0.96 -5.59
N ASP A 68 -6.33 0.75 -6.02
CA ASP A 68 -6.57 0.67 -7.45
C ASP A 68 -6.17 2.00 -8.08
N GLU A 69 -5.82 1.97 -9.36
CA GLU A 69 -5.80 3.19 -10.16
C GLU A 69 -7.24 3.70 -10.18
N THR A 70 -7.64 4.44 -9.15
CA THR A 70 -8.72 5.40 -9.27
C THR A 70 -8.26 6.29 -10.39
N THR A 71 -8.95 6.13 -11.51
CA THR A 71 -9.07 7.05 -12.61
C THR A 71 -9.29 8.45 -12.02
N ASP A 72 -8.22 9.12 -11.63
CA ASP A 72 -8.19 10.57 -11.59
C ASP A 72 -7.99 11.00 -13.04
N THR A 73 -9.04 10.77 -13.82
CA THR A 73 -9.24 11.50 -15.05
C THR A 73 -9.76 12.85 -14.61
N PRO A 74 -8.97 13.95 -14.67
CA PRO A 74 -9.58 15.25 -14.71
C PRO A 74 -10.45 15.27 -15.96
N ARG A 75 -11.77 15.09 -15.78
CA ARG A 75 -12.74 15.42 -16.83
C ARG A 75 -12.74 16.95 -16.95
N ARG A 76 -12.10 17.38 -18.04
CA ARG A 76 -12.10 18.73 -18.65
C ARG A 76 -11.21 19.78 -18.03
#